data_AF-A0A4R8XRS6-F1
#
_entry.id   AF-A0A4R8XRS6-F1
#
_cell.length_a   1.000
_cell.length_b   1.000
_cell.length_c   1.000
_cell.angle_alpha   90.00
_cell.angle_beta   90.00
_cell.angle_gamma   90.00
#
_symmetry.space_group_name_H-M   'P 1'
#
loop_
_entity.id
_entity.type
_entity.pdbx_description
1 polymer ?
#
loop_
_entity_poly.entity_id
_entity_poly.type
_entity_poly.pdbx_seq_one_letter_code
_entity_poly.pdbx_strand_id
1 'polypeptide(L)'
;MTTTKSATLTALKAGDQIHILQSGLTVAVSNGYTTGGAVLKRGQTITLTDAMIFENQDRNGDSFLDLDAAGQVQKFGRVMFARGPWLSSETVLVPGSVEHVAERERRRLAAWAMPDEVERGEALRAVSEEFGPAASKQSTTKYSGA
;
A
#
# COMPACT_ATOMS: atom_id res chain seq x y z
N MET A 1 -1.18 -26.01 -6.32
CA MET A 1 -1.48 -24.84 -7.17
C MET A 1 -0.17 -24.33 -7.71
N THR A 2 0.06 -24.49 -9.01
CA THR A 2 1.29 -24.09 -9.69
C THR A 2 1.17 -22.60 -10.01
N THR A 3 1.93 -21.75 -9.34
CA THR A 3 1.99 -20.31 -9.65
C THR A 3 2.67 -20.18 -11.02
N THR A 4 1.93 -19.77 -12.05
CA THR A 4 2.49 -19.66 -13.41
C THR A 4 3.46 -18.49 -13.45
N LYS A 5 4.76 -18.81 -13.51
CA LYS A 5 5.82 -17.85 -13.84
C LYS A 5 5.57 -17.35 -15.26
N SER A 6 5.29 -16.07 -15.42
CA SER A 6 5.06 -15.48 -16.74
C SER A 6 6.39 -15.47 -17.50
N ALA A 7 6.47 -16.24 -18.59
CA ALA A 7 7.71 -16.48 -19.35
C ALA A 7 8.28 -15.22 -20.04
N THR A 8 7.60 -14.07 -19.93
CA THR A 8 7.92 -12.83 -20.66
C THR A 8 8.51 -11.73 -19.79
N LEU A 9 8.48 -11.86 -18.45
CA LEU A 9 9.11 -10.87 -17.57
C LEU A 9 10.57 -11.25 -17.32
N THR A 10 11.49 -10.35 -17.70
CA THR A 10 12.89 -10.43 -17.30
C THR A 10 12.98 -10.59 -15.78
N ALA A 11 13.81 -11.50 -15.28
CA ALA A 11 14.03 -11.66 -13.85
C ALA A 11 14.47 -10.32 -13.22
N LEU A 12 13.93 -10.00 -12.04
CA LEU A 12 14.34 -8.81 -11.30
C LEU A 12 15.83 -8.87 -10.94
N LYS A 13 16.50 -7.72 -10.98
CA LYS A 13 17.91 -7.55 -10.63
C LYS A 13 18.07 -6.48 -9.57
N ALA A 14 19.17 -6.52 -8.82
CA ALA A 14 19.50 -5.43 -7.92
C ALA A 14 19.59 -4.10 -8.69
N GLY A 15 19.04 -3.05 -8.10
CA GLY A 15 18.86 -1.75 -8.73
C GLY A 15 17.51 -1.56 -9.42
N ASP A 16 16.77 -2.64 -9.74
CA ASP A 16 15.41 -2.51 -10.25
C ASP A 16 14.50 -1.87 -9.20
N GLN A 17 13.55 -1.06 -9.66
CA GLN A 17 12.57 -0.43 -8.81
C GLN A 17 11.21 -1.10 -8.98
N ILE A 18 10.48 -1.19 -7.88
CA ILE A 18 9.04 -1.48 -7.90
C ILE A 18 8.32 -0.41 -7.11
N HIS A 19 7.13 -0.06 -7.59
CA HIS A 19 6.24 0.86 -6.90
C HIS A 19 4.96 0.16 -6.50
N ILE A 20 4.40 0.63 -5.39
CA ILE A 20 3.32 -0.07 -4.70
C ILE A 20 2.00 0.57 -5.04
N LEU A 21 1.12 -0.21 -5.65
CA LEU A 21 -0.22 0.19 -6.06
C LEU A 21 -1.23 -0.02 -4.93
N GLN A 22 -0.97 -0.91 -3.99
CA GLN A 22 -1.87 -1.20 -2.86
C GLN A 22 -1.06 -1.36 -1.57
N SER A 23 -1.48 -0.71 -0.48
CA SER A 23 -0.81 -0.91 0.81
C SER A 23 -1.06 -2.29 1.39
N GLY A 24 -0.19 -2.68 2.32
CA GLY A 24 -0.30 -3.96 3.03
C GLY A 24 0.48 -5.10 2.38
N LEU A 25 1.25 -4.80 1.32
CA LEU A 25 2.23 -5.73 0.78
C LEU A 25 3.41 -5.80 1.74
N THR A 26 3.67 -6.98 2.31
CA THR A 26 4.86 -7.21 3.14
C THR A 26 5.97 -7.80 2.28
N VAL A 27 7.15 -7.20 2.34
CA VAL A 27 8.37 -7.71 1.70
C VAL A 27 9.43 -7.98 2.75
N ALA A 28 10.25 -9.01 2.53
CA ALA A 28 11.47 -9.17 3.31
C ALA A 28 12.47 -8.06 2.91
N VAL A 29 12.93 -7.31 3.89
CA VAL A 29 14.01 -6.33 3.77
C VAL A 29 15.20 -6.85 4.56
N SER A 30 16.38 -6.85 3.94
CA SER A 30 17.60 -7.32 4.58
C SER A 30 18.74 -6.35 4.29
N ASN A 31 19.59 -6.15 5.29
CA ASN A 31 20.85 -5.40 5.16
C ASN A 31 22.07 -6.35 5.07
N GLY A 32 21.85 -7.64 4.85
CA GLY A 32 22.90 -8.67 4.79
C GLY A 32 23.27 -9.29 6.15
N TYR A 33 22.77 -8.76 7.27
CA TYR A 33 23.00 -9.30 8.61
C TYR A 33 21.70 -9.67 9.32
N THR A 34 20.65 -8.88 9.13
CA THR A 34 19.32 -9.12 9.69
C THR A 34 18.26 -8.99 8.61
N THR A 35 17.29 -9.91 8.65
CA THR A 35 16.14 -9.92 7.75
C THR A 35 14.88 -9.56 8.55
N GLY A 36 14.19 -8.53 8.11
CA GLY A 36 12.94 -8.04 8.69
C GLY A 36 11.82 -7.99 7.66
N GLY A 37 10.57 -7.91 8.12
CA GLY A 37 9.43 -7.64 7.26
C GLY A 37 9.12 -6.14 7.21
N ALA A 38 9.04 -5.56 6.01
CA ALA A 38 8.55 -4.21 5.82
C ALA A 38 7.16 -4.24 5.17
N VAL A 39 6.18 -3.59 5.80
CA VAL A 39 4.86 -3.36 5.22
C VAL A 39 4.93 -2.12 4.35
N LEU A 40 4.75 -2.30 3.05
CA LEU A 40 4.83 -1.21 2.09
C LEU A 40 3.49 -0.52 1.92
N LYS A 41 3.57 0.77 1.56
CA LYS A 41 2.41 1.65 1.37
C LYS A 41 2.24 2.02 -0.10
N ARG A 42 0.99 2.24 -0.53
CA ARG A 42 0.70 2.77 -1.87
C ARG A 42 1.47 4.07 -2.11
N GLY A 43 2.01 4.25 -3.33
CA GLY A 43 2.84 5.39 -3.69
C GLY A 43 4.32 5.22 -3.33
N GLN A 44 4.65 4.24 -2.48
CA GLN A 44 6.04 3.96 -2.15
C GLN A 44 6.75 3.30 -3.34
N THR A 45 7.98 3.74 -3.60
CA THR A 45 8.92 3.05 -4.50
C THR A 45 10.02 2.45 -3.65
N ILE A 46 10.41 1.22 -3.96
CA ILE A 46 11.58 0.58 -3.35
C ILE A 46 12.56 0.19 -4.46
N THR A 47 13.85 0.34 -4.15
CA THR A 47 14.94 -0.19 -4.98
C THR A 47 15.31 -1.55 -4.42
N LEU A 48 15.26 -2.57 -5.28
CA LEU A 48 15.60 -3.94 -4.89
C LEU A 48 17.12 -4.08 -4.73
N THR A 49 17.54 -4.68 -3.63
CA THR A 49 18.92 -5.12 -3.42
C THR A 49 19.04 -6.62 -3.67
N ASP A 50 20.25 -7.13 -3.87
CA ASP A 50 20.48 -8.58 -4.03
C ASP A 50 19.94 -9.37 -2.83
N ALA A 51 20.16 -8.85 -1.62
CA ALA A 51 19.66 -9.45 -0.39
C ALA A 51 18.12 -9.49 -0.37
N MET A 52 17.45 -8.43 -0.80
CA MET A 52 15.98 -8.42 -0.87
C MET A 52 15.46 -9.42 -1.90
N ILE A 53 16.11 -9.55 -3.06
CA ILE A 53 15.69 -10.52 -4.07
C ILE A 53 15.84 -11.93 -3.53
N PHE A 54 16.98 -12.25 -2.91
CA PHE A 54 17.25 -13.56 -2.32
C PHE A 54 16.25 -13.91 -1.20
N GLU A 55 16.00 -12.99 -0.27
CA GLU A 55 15.14 -13.24 0.89
C GLU A 55 13.65 -13.35 0.55
N ASN A 56 13.23 -12.89 -0.64
CA ASN A 56 11.85 -13.02 -1.12
C ASN A 56 11.67 -14.19 -2.10
N GLN A 57 12.66 -15.07 -2.25
CA GLN A 57 12.54 -16.32 -3.02
C GLN A 57 12.00 -17.46 -2.16
N ASP A 58 11.19 -18.33 -2.76
CA ASP A 58 10.78 -19.58 -2.15
C ASP A 58 11.87 -20.67 -2.28
N ARG A 59 11.58 -21.87 -1.75
CA ARG A 59 12.51 -23.02 -1.82
C ARG A 59 12.86 -23.47 -3.25
N ASN A 60 12.09 -23.05 -4.25
CA ASN A 60 12.29 -23.38 -5.65
C ASN A 60 13.01 -22.24 -6.40
N GLY A 61 13.35 -21.14 -5.70
CA GLY A 61 13.96 -19.95 -6.28
C GLY A 61 12.96 -19.00 -6.95
N ASP A 62 11.65 -19.20 -6.76
CA ASP A 62 10.63 -18.31 -7.32
C ASP A 62 10.26 -17.19 -6.33
N SER A 63 10.20 -15.95 -6.80
CA SER A 63 9.73 -14.82 -6.01
C SER A 63 8.36 -14.35 -6.44
N PHE A 64 7.51 -13.96 -5.47
CA PHE A 64 6.25 -13.30 -5.80
C PHE A 64 6.47 -11.90 -6.41
N LEU A 65 7.67 -11.32 -6.27
CA LEU A 65 8.03 -10.04 -6.87
C LEU A 65 8.17 -10.14 -8.40
N ASP A 66 8.39 -11.35 -8.94
CA ASP A 66 8.47 -11.60 -10.38
C ASP A 66 7.10 -11.83 -11.04
N LEU A 67 6.00 -11.75 -10.28
CA LEU A 67 4.67 -11.94 -10.83
C LEU A 67 4.25 -10.78 -11.74
N ASP A 68 3.68 -11.13 -12.89
CA ASP A 68 2.96 -10.19 -13.74
C ASP A 68 1.60 -9.83 -13.13
N ALA A 69 0.88 -8.90 -13.77
CA ALA A 69 -0.43 -8.48 -13.29
C ALA A 69 -1.40 -9.66 -13.13
N ALA A 70 -1.41 -10.62 -14.07
CA ALA A 70 -2.27 -11.80 -14.01
C ALA A 70 -1.93 -12.70 -12.82
N GLY A 71 -0.64 -12.99 -12.60
CA GLY A 71 -0.16 -13.77 -11.47
C GLY A 71 -0.43 -13.09 -10.13
N GLN A 72 -0.33 -11.76 -10.06
CA GLN A 72 -0.72 -11.01 -8.87
C GLN A 72 -2.22 -11.09 -8.60
N VAL A 73 -3.09 -10.96 -9.61
CA VAL A 73 -4.54 -11.14 -9.43
C VAL A 73 -4.85 -12.56 -8.96
N GLN A 74 -4.21 -13.58 -9.53
CA GLN A 74 -4.42 -14.96 -9.09
C GLN A 74 -4.00 -15.18 -7.62
N LYS A 75 -2.89 -14.57 -7.20
CA LYS A 75 -2.33 -14.76 -5.85
C LYS A 75 -3.01 -13.89 -4.77
N PHE A 76 -3.32 -12.64 -5.11
CA PHE A 76 -3.76 -11.61 -4.15
C PHE A 76 -5.18 -11.10 -4.40
N GLY A 77 -5.83 -11.53 -5.50
CA GLY A 77 -7.12 -11.01 -5.95
C GLY A 77 -7.06 -9.65 -6.65
N ARG A 78 -5.88 -9.01 -6.70
CA ARG A 78 -5.63 -7.68 -7.29
C ARG A 78 -4.14 -7.46 -7.56
N VAL A 79 -3.82 -6.46 -8.38
CA VAL A 79 -2.44 -6.03 -8.61
C VAL A 79 -1.97 -5.17 -7.43
N MET A 80 -0.88 -5.59 -6.79
CA MET A 80 -0.34 -4.96 -5.57
C MET A 80 0.81 -4.01 -5.87
N PHE A 81 1.62 -4.30 -6.90
CA PHE A 81 2.79 -3.53 -7.28
C PHE A 81 3.02 -3.59 -8.80
N ALA A 82 3.79 -2.64 -9.31
CA ALA A 82 4.29 -2.65 -10.69
C ALA A 82 5.76 -2.25 -10.74
N ARG A 83 6.42 -2.59 -11.85
CA ARG A 83 7.84 -2.32 -12.06
C ARG A 83 8.06 -0.85 -12.43
N GLY A 84 9.22 -0.34 -12.07
CA GLY A 84 9.62 1.05 -12.26
C GLY A 84 9.22 1.96 -11.09
N PRO A 85 9.63 3.23 -11.15
CA PRO A 85 9.28 4.22 -10.14
C PRO A 85 7.79 4.55 -10.16
N TRP A 86 7.26 5.02 -9.03
CA TRP A 86 5.95 5.66 -8.98
C TRP A 86 5.93 6.89 -9.90
N LEU A 87 4.98 6.95 -10.83
CA LEU A 87 4.83 8.10 -11.70
C LEU A 87 4.20 9.26 -10.91
N SER A 88 4.79 10.45 -10.97
CA SER A 88 4.29 11.64 -10.26
C SER A 88 2.87 12.04 -10.67
N SER A 89 2.41 11.61 -11.85
CA SER A 89 1.06 11.81 -12.36
C SER A 89 0.00 10.91 -11.70
N GLU A 90 0.40 9.85 -10.98
CA GLU A 90 -0.55 8.96 -10.30
C GLU A 90 -0.89 9.45 -8.89
N THR A 91 -2.18 9.59 -8.63
CA THR A 91 -2.67 10.00 -7.30
C THR A 91 -2.44 8.89 -6.28
N VAL A 92 -1.67 9.21 -5.24
CA VAL A 92 -1.39 8.32 -4.10
C VAL A 92 -2.65 8.11 -3.27
N LEU A 93 -3.46 9.17 -3.08
CA LEU A 93 -4.69 9.16 -2.31
C LEU A 93 -5.90 8.89 -3.22
N VAL A 94 -6.23 7.62 -3.40
CA VAL A 94 -7.44 7.23 -4.14
C VAL A 94 -8.65 7.36 -3.20
N PRO A 95 -9.73 8.09 -3.57
CA PRO A 95 -10.92 8.20 -2.73
C PRO A 95 -11.42 6.83 -2.23
N GLY A 96 -11.57 6.71 -0.91
CA GLY A 96 -12.00 5.47 -0.25
C GLY A 96 -10.90 4.44 0.01
N SER A 97 -9.66 4.67 -0.45
CA SER A 97 -8.54 3.81 -0.08
C SER A 97 -8.16 3.97 1.40
N VAL A 98 -7.41 3.00 1.95
CA VAL A 98 -6.94 3.05 3.34
C VAL A 98 -6.06 4.29 3.56
N GLU A 99 -5.24 4.66 2.57
CA GLU A 99 -4.36 5.83 2.63
C GLU A 99 -5.16 7.12 2.62
N HIS A 100 -6.20 7.20 1.78
CA HIS A 100 -7.12 8.34 1.75
C HIS A 100 -7.83 8.53 3.09
N VAL A 101 -8.33 7.45 3.69
CA VAL A 101 -8.98 7.49 5.01
C VAL A 101 -7.98 7.85 6.11
N ALA A 102 -6.78 7.27 6.09
CA ALA A 102 -5.73 7.53 7.08
C ALA A 102 -5.25 8.98 7.01
N GLU A 103 -5.05 9.52 5.81
CA GLU A 103 -4.63 10.91 5.61
C GLU A 103 -5.72 11.90 6.04
N ARG A 104 -6.98 11.61 5.71
CA ARG A 104 -8.14 12.37 6.19
C ARG A 104 -8.16 12.44 7.72
N GLU A 105 -8.04 11.31 8.41
CA GLU A 105 -8.04 11.27 9.88
C GLU A 105 -6.79 11.93 10.47
N ARG A 106 -5.61 11.79 9.86
CA ARG A 106 -4.38 12.50 10.29
C ARG A 106 -4.57 14.01 10.27
N ARG A 107 -5.07 14.57 9.15
CA ARG A 107 -5.30 16.02 9.02
C ARG A 107 -6.41 16.51 9.94
N ARG A 108 -7.47 15.72 10.09
CA ARG A 108 -8.54 16.00 11.05
C ARG A 108 -8.01 16.08 12.49
N LEU A 109 -7.18 15.12 12.92
CA LEU A 109 -6.57 15.12 14.25
C LEU A 109 -5.63 16.33 14.43
N ALA A 110 -4.85 16.67 13.41
CA ALA A 110 -4.00 17.86 13.43
C ALA A 110 -4.82 19.15 13.58
N ALA A 111 -5.94 19.26 12.88
CA ALA A 111 -6.87 20.40 13.02
C ALA A 111 -7.47 20.47 14.43
N TRP A 112 -7.83 19.33 15.03
CA TRP A 112 -8.32 19.30 16.42
C TRP A 112 -7.27 19.70 17.46
N ALA A 113 -5.99 19.46 17.17
CA ALA A 113 -4.88 19.86 18.03
C ALA A 113 -4.57 21.37 17.98
N MET A 114 -5.18 22.13 17.06
CA MET A 114 -5.01 23.58 16.99
C MET A 114 -5.66 24.26 18.21
N PRO A 115 -4.96 25.20 18.89
CA PRO A 115 -5.52 25.90 20.04
C PRO A 115 -6.67 26.84 19.64
N ASP A 116 -6.46 27.59 18.56
CA ASP A 116 -7.38 28.60 18.07
C ASP A 116 -8.62 27.97 17.42
N GLU A 117 -9.80 28.49 17.77
CA GLU A 117 -11.07 27.94 17.31
C GLU A 117 -11.39 28.30 15.86
N VAL A 118 -10.97 29.49 15.40
CA VAL A 118 -11.18 29.94 14.03
C VAL A 118 -10.28 29.13 13.09
N GLU A 119 -8.99 29.02 13.41
CA GLU A 119 -8.03 28.23 12.63
C GLU A 119 -8.42 26.74 12.57
N ARG A 120 -8.87 26.19 13.71
CA ARG A 120 -9.40 24.81 13.75
C ARG A 120 -10.61 24.64 12.85
N GLY A 121 -11.56 25.59 12.87
CA GLY A 121 -12.76 25.55 12.03
C GLY A 121 -12.42 25.57 10.55
N GLU A 122 -11.50 26.45 10.14
CA GLU A 122 -11.01 26.53 8.76
C GLU A 122 -10.30 25.26 8.31
N ALA A 123 -9.41 24.72 9.17
CA ALA A 123 -8.69 23.49 8.88
C ALA A 123 -9.63 22.28 8.75
N LEU A 124 -10.65 22.16 9.62
CA LEU A 124 -11.65 21.10 9.52
C LEU A 124 -12.51 21.23 8.26
N ARG A 125 -12.88 22.45 7.86
CA ARG A 125 -13.60 22.70 6.60
C ARG A 125 -12.75 22.27 5.40
N ALA A 126 -11.48 22.66 5.34
CA ALA A 126 -10.56 22.27 4.27
C ALA A 126 -10.44 20.74 4.15
N VAL A 127 -10.33 20.02 5.28
CA VAL A 127 -10.31 18.54 5.27
C VAL A 127 -11.62 17.96 4.73
N SER A 128 -12.77 18.56 5.05
CA SER A 128 -14.07 18.10 4.55
C SER A 128 -14.26 18.38 3.05
N GLU A 129 -13.74 19.50 2.55
CA GLU A 129 -13.80 19.85 1.12
C GLU A 129 -12.91 18.93 0.28
N GLU A 130 -11.72 18.59 0.76
CA GLU A 130 -10.75 17.77 0.03
C GLU A 130 -11.07 16.27 0.07
N PHE A 131 -11.49 15.74 1.23
CA PHE A 131 -11.68 14.29 1.41
C PHE A 131 -13.15 13.85 1.48
N GLY A 132 -14.08 14.80 1.43
CA GLY A 132 -15.51 14.54 1.55
C GLY A 132 -16.00 14.30 2.99
N PRO A 133 -17.34 14.15 3.17
CA PRO A 133 -17.96 13.99 4.46
C PRO A 133 -17.54 12.68 5.15
N ALA A 134 -17.59 12.65 6.49
CA ALA A 134 -17.30 11.44 7.25
C ALA A 134 -18.27 10.32 6.85
N ALA A 135 -17.74 9.13 6.54
CA ALA A 135 -18.57 7.94 6.38
C ALA A 135 -19.35 7.72 7.68
N SER A 136 -20.68 7.74 7.59
CA SER A 136 -21.55 7.51 8.75
C SER A 136 -21.38 6.06 9.20
N LYS A 137 -20.77 5.84 10.36
CA LYS A 137 -20.74 4.51 11.00
C LYS A 137 -22.11 4.24 11.64
N GLN A 138 -23.08 3.78 10.85
CA GLN A 138 -24.27 3.12 11.40
C GLN A 138 -24.05 1.61 11.37
N SER A 139 -23.72 1.02 12.52
CA SER A 139 -23.81 -0.43 12.72
C SER A 139 -25.05 -0.73 13.56
N THR A 140 -26.12 -1.20 12.92
CA THR A 140 -27.30 -1.71 13.62
C THR A 140 -27.06 -3.18 13.95
N THR A 141 -26.58 -3.46 15.15
CA THR A 141 -26.54 -4.83 15.67
C THR A 141 -27.97 -5.25 16.00
N LYS A 142 -28.62 -6.03 15.12
CA LYS A 142 -29.88 -6.69 15.46
C LYS A 142 -29.56 -7.84 16.41
N TYR A 143 -29.95 -7.70 17.68
CA TYR A 143 -29.92 -8.79 18.65
C TYR A 143 -31.11 -9.71 18.37
N SER A 144 -30.87 -10.88 17.77
CA SER A 144 -31.85 -11.96 17.71
C SER A 144 -31.61 -12.88 18.91
N GLY A 145 -32.30 -12.58 20.02
CA GLY A 145 -32.41 -13.53 21.13
C GLY A 145 -33.36 -14.66 20.74
N ALA A 146 -32.89 -15.89 20.84
CA ALA A 146 -33.69 -17.11 20.81
C ALA A 146 -33.51 -17.82 22.16
#